data_AF-L1LFS0-F1
#
_entry.id   AF-L1LFS0-F1
#
_cell.length_a   1.000
_cell.length_b   1.000
_cell.length_c   1.000
_cell.angle_alpha   90.00
_cell.angle_beta   90.00
_cell.angle_gamma   90.00
#
_symmetry.space_group_name_H-M   'P 1'
#
loop_
_entity.id
_entity.type
_entity.pdbx_description
1 polymer ?
#
loop_
_entity_poly.entity_id
_entity_poly.type
_entity_poly.pdbx_seq_one_letter_code
_entity_poly.pdbx_strand_id
1 'polypeptide(L)'
;MAKDEVIIQLSKKPNETNQETTTYTGSTGSKTVKITVTRSEEPTPDFLKYVYANVNNTDGGNKPFKLIAVKDDTGVNIPVISEAKDVTSVAAYYWRHEIPGGTPKTALLVIVATTDPKGTKYYANVKNNGSNEWTKLGASIKPPLTNNDFERTLNDLVCSNFDAVTMDISHNASSARASSRQPYCCRCNKHSLIERRVSVNKGVLPVPVSPKIQYYKHDISGRNSRLAGINYYPGGTNANTPSQRRRIKSSNFLFPMDGVKAVYAFHCNHNPALIYVSSSQDDVKGWYEPSSTGDNVTWQKVPGISKDPENIKDCNGSDFDALVDVLIEFKCRNLGTCKELTQLSSTKLGAAGSPGPQGPGRDGDPGKEAKVDKSGLFTSAGAPATTLPTTDHSDSEPLKTQNDNGDPSPEQTSQQDAEPSLQTDTTNGEGAHSGGGGRQDSDDDTSLPNSCAIDASPGITASNALR
;
A
#
# COMPACT_ATOMS: atom_id res chain seq x y z
N MET A 1 -33.21 32.97 13.80
CA MET A 1 -33.57 31.79 14.60
C MET A 1 -32.31 31.22 15.22
N ALA A 2 -32.33 30.85 16.51
CA ALA A 2 -31.19 30.16 17.13
C ALA A 2 -31.00 28.80 16.46
N LYS A 3 -29.75 28.47 16.08
CA LYS A 3 -29.41 27.17 15.52
C LYS A 3 -29.39 26.12 16.61
N ASP A 4 -29.79 24.92 16.26
CA ASP A 4 -29.77 23.78 17.18
C ASP A 4 -28.31 23.44 17.53
N GLU A 5 -28.04 23.21 18.82
CA GLU A 5 -26.72 22.86 19.34
C GLU A 5 -26.61 21.35 19.53
N VAL A 6 -25.59 20.72 18.94
CA VAL A 6 -25.49 19.26 18.85
C VAL A 6 -24.11 18.78 19.32
N ILE A 7 -24.11 17.76 20.19
CA ILE A 7 -22.95 16.89 20.43
C ILE A 7 -23.17 15.61 19.64
N ILE A 8 -22.22 15.28 18.74
CA ILE A 8 -22.22 14.01 18.02
C ILE A 8 -21.53 12.95 18.86
N GLN A 9 -22.14 11.76 18.97
CA GLN A 9 -21.59 10.61 19.68
C GLN A 9 -21.30 9.48 18.69
N LEU A 10 -20.02 9.18 18.44
CA LEU A 10 -19.61 8.15 17.47
C LEU A 10 -20.01 6.72 17.89
N SER A 11 -20.22 6.50 19.19
CA SER A 11 -20.76 5.24 19.72
C SER A 11 -22.24 5.00 19.36
N LYS A 12 -22.98 6.04 18.95
CA LYS A 12 -24.40 5.94 18.56
C LYS A 12 -24.54 5.63 17.06
N LYS A 13 -24.12 4.44 16.66
CA LYS A 13 -24.17 3.96 15.27
C LYS A 13 -24.92 2.63 15.16
N PRO A 14 -25.41 2.25 13.96
CA PRO A 14 -26.03 0.95 13.76
C PRO A 14 -25.05 -0.19 14.08
N ASN A 15 -25.51 -1.15 14.88
CA ASN A 15 -24.69 -2.29 15.33
C ASN A 15 -24.86 -3.52 14.43
N GLU A 16 -25.98 -3.60 13.68
CA GLU A 16 -26.32 -4.77 12.87
C GLU A 16 -25.87 -4.61 11.42
N THR A 17 -25.43 -5.72 10.84
CA THR A 17 -24.95 -5.79 9.45
C THR A 17 -26.02 -5.33 8.45
N ASN A 18 -27.29 -5.47 8.80
CA ASN A 18 -28.44 -5.14 7.95
C ASN A 18 -29.13 -3.82 8.33
N GLN A 19 -28.73 -3.18 9.42
CA GLN A 19 -29.30 -1.91 9.82
C GLN A 19 -28.46 -0.78 9.22
N GLU A 20 -29.00 -0.15 8.17
CA GLU A 20 -28.33 0.96 7.50
C GLU A 20 -28.54 2.28 8.25
N THR A 21 -29.61 2.41 9.04
CA THR A 21 -29.95 3.66 9.71
C THR A 21 -30.34 3.47 11.18
N THR A 22 -29.89 4.39 12.04
CA THR A 22 -30.39 4.53 13.41
C THR A 22 -30.59 6.00 13.75
N THR A 23 -31.31 6.29 14.83
CA THR A 23 -31.51 7.66 15.29
C THR A 23 -31.25 7.78 16.79
N TYR A 24 -30.73 8.92 17.21
CA TYR A 24 -30.61 9.26 18.63
C TYR A 24 -30.85 10.75 18.86
N THR A 25 -31.14 11.10 20.11
CA THR A 25 -31.32 12.49 20.51
C THR A 25 -29.99 13.08 20.96
N GLY A 26 -29.50 14.09 20.23
CA GLY A 26 -28.36 14.92 20.63
C GLY A 26 -28.85 16.26 21.20
N SER A 27 -28.29 16.74 22.32
CA SER A 27 -28.46 18.12 22.78
C SER A 27 -27.55 18.46 23.97
N THR A 28 -27.19 19.75 24.09
CA THR A 28 -26.55 20.39 25.25
C THR A 28 -27.47 21.34 26.02
N GLY A 29 -28.78 21.37 25.71
CA GLY A 29 -29.73 22.32 26.33
C GLY A 29 -31.18 21.82 26.36
N SER A 30 -32.14 22.77 26.31
CA SER A 30 -33.58 22.49 26.46
C SER A 30 -34.28 21.90 25.23
N LYS A 31 -33.59 21.85 24.07
CA LYS A 31 -34.15 21.35 22.82
C LYS A 31 -33.47 20.07 22.38
N THR A 32 -34.24 19.01 22.21
CA THR A 32 -33.79 17.72 21.69
C THR A 32 -33.68 17.75 20.16
N VAL A 33 -32.52 17.40 19.61
CA VAL A 33 -32.30 17.27 18.16
C VAL A 33 -32.24 15.80 17.79
N LYS A 34 -32.99 15.39 16.77
CA LYS A 34 -32.92 14.03 16.24
C LYS A 34 -31.77 13.94 15.24
N ILE A 35 -30.79 13.09 15.54
CA ILE A 35 -29.67 12.79 14.65
C ILE A 35 -29.92 11.43 14.02
N THR A 36 -29.93 11.41 12.68
CA THR A 36 -29.94 10.19 11.89
C THR A 36 -28.51 9.79 11.57
N VAL A 37 -28.22 8.50 11.70
CA VAL A 37 -26.91 7.93 11.41
C VAL A 37 -27.06 6.89 10.32
N THR A 38 -26.47 7.15 9.16
CA THR A 38 -26.51 6.25 8.00
C THR A 38 -25.17 5.57 7.82
N ARG A 39 -25.18 4.24 7.65
CA ARG A 39 -23.99 3.41 7.37
C ARG A 39 -23.86 3.17 5.86
N SER A 40 -22.65 3.25 5.33
CA SER A 40 -22.31 2.78 3.97
C SER A 40 -20.93 2.10 3.93
N GLU A 41 -20.67 1.33 2.87
CA GLU A 41 -19.37 0.67 2.60
C GLU A 41 -18.51 1.53 1.66
N GLU A 42 -18.01 2.65 2.18
CA GLU A 42 -17.20 3.63 1.45
C GLU A 42 -15.84 3.88 2.14
N PRO A 43 -14.77 4.15 1.37
CA PRO A 43 -14.72 4.16 -0.10
C PRO A 43 -14.62 2.75 -0.72
N THR A 44 -14.44 1.73 0.09
CA THR A 44 -14.35 0.31 -0.32
C THR A 44 -15.08 -0.58 0.68
N PRO A 45 -15.35 -1.85 0.34
CA PRO A 45 -15.96 -2.81 1.27
C PRO A 45 -15.18 -3.10 2.57
N ASP A 46 -13.90 -2.70 2.64
CA ASP A 46 -13.03 -2.84 3.81
C ASP A 46 -13.24 -1.72 4.84
N PHE A 47 -13.96 -0.67 4.46
CA PHE A 47 -14.22 0.49 5.31
C PHE A 47 -15.72 0.68 5.51
N LEU A 48 -16.08 1.08 6.73
CA LEU A 48 -17.43 1.50 7.07
C LEU A 48 -17.44 3.01 7.28
N LYS A 49 -18.38 3.69 6.62
CA LYS A 49 -18.65 5.11 6.81
C LYS A 49 -19.96 5.27 7.54
N TYR A 50 -19.96 6.09 8.59
CA TYR A 50 -21.16 6.47 9.34
C TYR A 50 -21.38 7.96 9.22
N VAL A 51 -22.51 8.38 8.67
CA VAL A 51 -22.86 9.79 8.46
C VAL A 51 -23.94 10.20 9.45
N TYR A 52 -23.60 11.15 10.32
CA TYR A 52 -24.44 11.74 11.35
C TYR A 52 -25.01 13.06 10.81
N ALA A 53 -26.32 13.11 10.59
CA ALA A 53 -27.00 14.28 10.05
C ALA A 53 -28.26 14.62 10.85
N ASN A 54 -28.57 15.91 10.96
CA ASN A 54 -29.85 16.38 11.47
C ASN A 54 -30.85 16.41 10.32
N VAL A 55 -31.73 15.41 10.25
CA VAL A 55 -32.72 15.27 9.17
C VAL A 55 -34.03 15.90 9.63
N ASN A 56 -34.54 16.86 8.85
CA ASN A 56 -35.89 17.40 9.10
C ASN A 56 -36.93 16.33 8.78
N ASN A 57 -37.86 16.11 9.72
CA ASN A 57 -38.91 15.10 9.55
C ASN A 57 -39.91 15.41 8.40
N THR A 58 -39.96 16.64 7.89
CA THR A 58 -40.97 17.06 6.90
C THR A 58 -40.52 16.91 5.45
N ASP A 59 -39.27 17.26 5.12
CA ASP A 59 -38.84 17.43 3.72
C ASP A 59 -37.67 16.51 3.33
N GLY A 60 -37.21 15.64 4.24
CA GLY A 60 -36.07 14.75 4.02
C GLY A 60 -34.71 15.45 3.88
N GLY A 61 -34.69 16.80 3.90
CA GLY A 61 -33.48 17.61 3.79
C GLY A 61 -32.66 17.63 5.09
N ASN A 62 -31.34 17.74 4.92
CA ASN A 62 -30.40 17.96 6.02
C ASN A 62 -30.52 19.40 6.52
N LYS A 63 -30.85 19.58 7.81
CA LYS A 63 -30.92 20.89 8.48
C LYS A 63 -29.55 21.21 9.11
N PRO A 64 -28.90 22.32 8.73
CA PRO A 64 -27.64 22.71 9.34
C PRO A 64 -27.77 22.96 10.85
N PHE A 65 -26.73 22.64 11.61
CA PHE A 65 -26.68 22.79 13.07
C PHE A 65 -25.36 23.39 13.56
N LYS A 66 -25.31 23.79 14.83
CA LYS A 66 -24.09 24.22 15.53
C LYS A 66 -23.49 23.00 16.23
N LEU A 67 -22.37 22.50 15.74
CA LEU A 67 -21.65 21.39 16.35
C LEU A 67 -20.88 21.90 17.56
N ILE A 68 -21.19 21.39 18.75
CA ILE A 68 -20.52 21.76 20.00
C ILE A 68 -19.27 20.90 20.22
N ALA A 69 -19.42 19.58 20.05
CA ALA A 69 -18.33 18.62 20.21
C ALA A 69 -18.63 17.32 19.45
N VAL A 70 -17.58 16.54 19.20
CA VAL A 70 -17.69 15.14 18.78
C VAL A 70 -17.08 14.29 19.89
N LYS A 71 -17.84 13.29 20.34
CA LYS A 71 -17.38 12.26 21.29
C LYS A 71 -17.02 11.00 20.54
N ASP A 72 -15.87 10.42 20.85
CA ASP A 72 -15.42 9.16 20.29
C ASP A 72 -16.28 7.97 20.78
N ASP A 73 -15.88 6.76 20.38
CA ASP A 73 -16.56 5.53 20.73
C ASP A 73 -16.55 5.19 22.23
N THR A 74 -15.64 5.81 23.00
CA THR A 74 -15.55 5.69 24.45
C THR A 74 -16.38 6.75 25.18
N GLY A 75 -16.96 7.70 24.44
CA GLY A 75 -17.72 8.82 24.98
C GLY A 75 -16.85 10.02 25.38
N VAL A 76 -15.57 10.01 25.07
CA VAL A 76 -14.61 11.08 25.36
C VAL A 76 -14.64 12.11 24.23
N ASN A 77 -14.61 13.40 24.56
CA ASN A 77 -14.56 14.47 23.55
C ASN A 77 -13.26 14.36 22.74
N ILE A 78 -13.35 14.52 21.42
CA ILE A 78 -12.20 14.67 20.53
C ILE A 78 -11.74 16.13 20.60
N PRO A 79 -10.66 16.46 21.33
CA PRO A 79 -10.38 17.84 21.74
C PRO A 79 -9.99 18.75 20.58
N VAL A 80 -9.43 18.19 19.51
CA VAL A 80 -9.02 18.94 18.30
C VAL A 80 -10.22 19.39 17.46
N ILE A 81 -11.40 18.78 17.65
CA ILE A 81 -12.63 19.15 16.96
C ILE A 81 -13.33 20.21 17.80
N SER A 82 -13.05 21.47 17.47
CA SER A 82 -13.71 22.62 18.08
C SER A 82 -15.10 22.86 17.51
N GLU A 83 -15.82 23.74 18.19
CA GLU A 83 -17.13 24.20 17.78
C GLU A 83 -17.16 24.68 16.32
N ALA A 84 -18.20 24.29 15.59
CA ALA A 84 -18.42 24.68 14.20
C ALA A 84 -19.87 25.10 13.96
N LYS A 85 -20.05 26.20 13.23
CA LYS A 85 -21.37 26.66 12.79
C LYS A 85 -21.70 26.05 11.44
N ASP A 86 -23.00 25.95 11.13
CA ASP A 86 -23.49 25.55 9.81
C ASP A 86 -23.02 24.15 9.38
N VAL A 87 -22.89 23.24 10.34
CA VAL A 87 -22.54 21.84 10.08
C VAL A 87 -23.74 21.14 9.47
N THR A 88 -23.54 20.52 8.32
CA THR A 88 -24.58 19.75 7.61
C THR A 88 -24.51 18.27 8.00
N SER A 89 -23.31 17.74 8.23
CA SER A 89 -23.10 16.38 8.71
C SER A 89 -21.73 16.20 9.36
N VAL A 90 -21.61 15.15 10.16
CA VAL A 90 -20.32 14.59 10.59
C VAL A 90 -20.23 13.18 10.02
N ALA A 91 -19.14 12.81 9.36
CA ALA A 91 -18.88 11.45 8.93
C ALA A 91 -17.72 10.84 9.72
N ALA A 92 -17.82 9.55 10.06
CA ALA A 92 -16.73 8.81 10.69
C ALA A 92 -16.46 7.52 9.92
N TYR A 93 -15.18 7.27 9.62
CA TYR A 93 -14.71 6.07 8.93
C TYR A 93 -14.07 5.10 9.89
N TYR A 94 -14.33 3.83 9.69
CA TYR A 94 -13.83 2.72 10.49
C TYR A 94 -13.28 1.65 9.57
N TRP A 95 -12.33 0.88 10.09
CA TRP A 95 -11.90 -0.34 9.43
C TRP A 95 -12.82 -1.49 9.80
N ARG A 96 -13.44 -2.11 8.80
CA ARG A 96 -14.41 -3.21 9.00
C ARG A 96 -13.82 -4.39 9.76
N HIS A 97 -12.52 -4.60 9.62
CA HIS A 97 -11.81 -5.78 10.12
C HIS A 97 -11.11 -5.54 11.46
N GLU A 98 -11.45 -4.45 12.16
CA GLU A 98 -10.97 -4.22 13.54
C GLU A 98 -11.42 -5.36 14.47
N ILE A 99 -12.71 -5.73 14.38
CA ILE A 99 -13.32 -6.80 15.16
C ILE A 99 -13.99 -7.76 14.18
N PRO A 100 -13.46 -8.99 13.98
CA PRO A 100 -14.06 -9.95 13.06
C PRO A 100 -15.54 -10.21 13.40
N GLY A 101 -16.43 -9.94 12.44
CA GLY A 101 -17.88 -10.10 12.60
C GLY A 101 -18.56 -9.12 13.57
N GLY A 102 -17.82 -8.16 14.13
CA GLY A 102 -18.33 -7.19 15.10
C GLY A 102 -18.43 -5.76 14.56
N THR A 103 -19.02 -4.87 15.36
CA THR A 103 -19.02 -3.43 15.08
C THR A 103 -17.66 -2.84 15.44
N PRO A 104 -16.96 -2.16 14.50
CA PRO A 104 -15.72 -1.46 14.80
C PRO A 104 -15.88 -0.42 15.92
N LYS A 105 -14.84 -0.26 16.74
CA LYS A 105 -14.82 0.58 17.94
C LYS A 105 -13.80 1.72 17.86
N THR A 106 -13.01 1.78 16.80
CA THR A 106 -11.99 2.81 16.62
C THR A 106 -12.24 3.56 15.32
N ALA A 107 -12.79 4.77 15.44
CA ALA A 107 -12.87 5.69 14.32
C ALA A 107 -11.45 6.08 13.85
N LEU A 108 -11.21 5.97 12.54
CA LEU A 108 -9.94 6.32 11.89
C LEU A 108 -9.92 7.77 11.42
N LEU A 109 -11.02 8.22 10.81
CA LEU A 109 -11.14 9.54 10.19
C LEU A 109 -12.51 10.12 10.52
N VAL A 110 -12.55 11.37 10.98
CA VAL A 110 -13.77 12.16 11.16
C VAL A 110 -13.76 13.32 10.17
N ILE A 111 -14.87 13.52 9.47
CA ILE A 111 -15.10 14.62 8.54
C ILE A 111 -16.24 15.47 9.10
N VAL A 112 -16.02 16.77 9.26
CA VAL A 112 -17.05 17.73 9.64
C VAL A 112 -17.37 18.56 8.42
N ALA A 113 -18.51 18.29 7.79
CA ALA A 113 -18.99 18.99 6.60
C ALA A 113 -19.87 20.17 6.99
N THR A 114 -19.68 21.30 6.32
CA THR A 114 -20.44 22.54 6.54
C THR A 114 -21.21 22.94 5.29
N THR A 115 -22.07 23.96 5.38
CA THR A 115 -22.76 24.54 4.20
C THR A 115 -21.79 25.21 3.24
N ASP A 116 -20.66 25.75 3.74
CA ASP A 116 -19.55 26.21 2.91
C ASP A 116 -18.68 25.00 2.52
N PRO A 117 -18.53 24.67 1.23
CA PRO A 117 -17.66 23.59 0.78
C PRO A 117 -16.21 23.74 1.27
N LYS A 118 -15.70 24.97 1.37
CA LYS A 118 -14.34 25.27 1.87
C LYS A 118 -14.24 25.11 3.39
N GLY A 119 -15.37 25.03 4.09
CA GLY A 119 -15.43 24.85 5.54
C GLY A 119 -15.31 23.40 6.00
N THR A 120 -15.27 22.42 5.08
CA THR A 120 -15.11 21.00 5.44
C THR A 120 -13.77 20.76 6.11
N LYS A 121 -13.80 20.17 7.31
CA LYS A 121 -12.61 19.84 8.11
C LYS A 121 -12.50 18.34 8.27
N TYR A 122 -11.26 17.86 8.35
CA TYR A 122 -10.92 16.45 8.45
C TYR A 122 -10.02 16.23 9.66
N TYR A 123 -10.22 15.13 10.37
CA TYR A 123 -9.49 14.82 11.59
C TYR A 123 -9.16 13.33 11.59
N ALA A 124 -7.90 12.98 11.77
CA ALA A 124 -7.44 11.60 11.77
C ALA A 124 -7.04 11.14 13.17
N ASN A 125 -7.33 9.88 13.46
CA ASN A 125 -6.87 9.18 14.64
C ASN A 125 -5.55 8.47 14.33
N VAL A 126 -4.44 9.05 14.79
CA VAL A 126 -3.09 8.59 14.46
C VAL A 126 -2.46 8.00 15.72
N LYS A 127 -1.80 6.86 15.58
CA LYS A 127 -1.05 6.27 16.68
C LYS A 127 0.24 7.07 16.90
N ASN A 128 0.43 7.55 18.12
CA ASN A 128 1.60 8.29 18.59
C ASN A 128 2.08 7.69 19.92
N ASN A 129 3.30 7.16 19.96
CA ASN A 129 3.93 6.54 21.14
C ASN A 129 3.04 5.50 21.86
N GLY A 130 2.33 4.67 21.08
CA GLY A 130 1.46 3.62 21.62
C GLY A 130 0.07 4.08 22.05
N SER A 131 -0.22 5.38 21.99
CA SER A 131 -1.54 5.95 22.24
C SER A 131 -2.16 6.53 20.96
N ASN A 132 -3.48 6.59 20.91
CA ASN A 132 -4.21 7.16 19.79
C ASN A 132 -4.41 8.67 20.01
N GLU A 133 -4.00 9.48 19.05
CA GLU A 133 -4.10 10.94 19.10
C GLU A 133 -4.88 11.47 17.89
N TRP A 134 -5.87 12.31 18.17
CA TRP A 134 -6.62 12.99 17.13
C TRP A 134 -5.88 14.24 16.65
N THR A 135 -5.59 14.29 15.35
CA THR A 135 -5.00 15.47 14.70
C THR A 135 -5.93 15.99 13.61
N LYS A 136 -6.01 17.31 13.45
CA LYS A 136 -6.62 17.92 12.27
C LYS A 136 -5.75 17.60 11.06
N LEU A 137 -6.35 17.18 9.95
CA LEU A 137 -5.67 17.07 8.67
C LEU A 137 -5.74 18.42 7.93
N GLY A 138 -4.63 18.84 7.37
CA GLY A 138 -4.47 20.06 6.58
C GLY A 138 -3.30 19.92 5.61
N ALA A 139 -3.05 20.95 4.80
CA ALA A 139 -2.02 20.91 3.74
C ALA A 139 -0.62 20.47 4.26
N SER A 140 -0.29 20.83 5.50
CA SER A 140 1.03 20.57 6.10
C SER A 140 1.09 19.31 6.98
N ILE A 141 -0.02 18.61 7.21
CA ILE A 141 -0.10 17.51 8.18
C ILE A 141 -0.21 16.17 7.46
N LYS A 142 0.56 15.16 7.91
CA LYS A 142 0.63 13.84 7.29
C LYS A 142 -0.13 12.76 8.10
N PRO A 143 -0.80 11.80 7.44
CA PRO A 143 -0.87 11.63 5.99
C PRO A 143 -1.73 12.72 5.32
N PRO A 144 -1.24 13.34 4.23
CA PRO A 144 -2.00 14.37 3.55
C PRO A 144 -3.24 13.74 2.91
N LEU A 145 -4.38 14.42 2.98
CA LEU A 145 -5.51 14.14 2.10
C LEU A 145 -5.08 14.49 0.67
N THR A 146 -4.52 13.51 -0.02
CA THR A 146 -3.93 13.71 -1.34
C THR A 146 -5.04 13.59 -2.37
N ASN A 147 -5.36 14.63 -3.13
CA ASN A 147 -6.22 14.55 -4.32
C ASN A 147 -7.55 13.78 -4.12
N ASN A 148 -8.21 13.93 -2.98
CA ASN A 148 -9.43 13.17 -2.63
C ASN A 148 -9.25 11.63 -2.55
N ASP A 149 -8.02 11.14 -2.40
CA ASP A 149 -7.69 9.72 -2.19
C ASP A 149 -7.91 9.29 -0.74
N PHE A 150 -9.19 9.26 -0.34
CA PHE A 150 -9.59 8.90 1.03
C PHE A 150 -9.10 7.51 1.42
N GLU A 151 -9.21 6.54 0.53
CA GLU A 151 -8.83 5.16 0.81
C GLU A 151 -7.34 5.04 1.14
N ARG A 152 -6.45 5.77 0.48
CA ARG A 152 -5.02 5.70 0.81
C ARG A 152 -4.73 6.26 2.20
N THR A 153 -5.40 7.36 2.57
CA THR A 153 -5.33 7.90 3.93
C THR A 153 -5.87 6.90 4.95
N LEU A 154 -6.99 6.22 4.65
CA LEU A 154 -7.53 5.18 5.52
C LEU A 154 -6.59 3.98 5.63
N ASN A 155 -5.97 3.53 4.55
CA ASN A 155 -4.94 2.47 4.56
C ASN A 155 -3.73 2.87 5.43
N ASP A 156 -3.26 4.11 5.34
CA ASP A 156 -2.18 4.60 6.20
C ASP A 156 -2.57 4.54 7.69
N LEU A 157 -3.82 4.92 8.00
CA LEU A 157 -4.37 4.88 9.36
C LEU A 157 -4.58 3.45 9.84
N VAL A 158 -5.01 2.53 8.98
CA VAL A 158 -5.10 1.09 9.30
C VAL A 158 -3.73 0.53 9.65
N CYS A 159 -2.70 0.86 8.87
CA CYS A 159 -1.35 0.38 9.16
C CYS A 159 -0.80 0.95 10.49
N SER A 160 -1.09 2.22 10.78
CA SER A 160 -0.69 2.87 12.04
C SER A 160 -1.44 2.29 13.25
N ASN A 161 -2.76 2.15 13.17
CA ASN A 161 -3.59 1.76 14.31
C ASN A 161 -3.61 0.25 14.57
N PHE A 162 -3.56 -0.57 13.51
CA PHE A 162 -3.87 -2.00 13.57
C PHE A 162 -2.76 -2.93 13.06
N ASP A 163 -1.56 -2.38 12.79
CA ASP A 163 -0.41 -3.10 12.23
C ASP A 163 -0.77 -3.93 10.98
N ALA A 164 -1.68 -3.40 10.15
CA ALA A 164 -2.17 -4.07 8.94
C ALA A 164 -1.81 -3.27 7.68
N VAL A 165 -1.01 -3.86 6.78
CA VAL A 165 -0.40 -3.19 5.63
C VAL A 165 -1.23 -3.39 4.36
N THR A 166 -1.42 -2.33 3.58
CA THR A 166 -1.85 -2.47 2.18
C THR A 166 -0.64 -2.31 1.27
N MET A 167 -0.32 -3.33 0.48
CA MET A 167 0.81 -3.29 -0.44
C MET A 167 0.45 -2.58 -1.74
N ASP A 168 1.36 -1.77 -2.25
CA ASP A 168 1.35 -1.28 -3.63
C ASP A 168 2.42 -2.04 -4.40
N ILE A 169 2.00 -2.95 -5.26
CA ILE A 169 2.87 -3.79 -6.09
C ILE A 169 3.00 -3.26 -7.52
N SER A 170 2.67 -1.99 -7.79
CA SER A 170 2.85 -1.39 -9.11
C SER A 170 4.32 -1.39 -9.51
N HIS A 171 4.63 -1.61 -10.79
CA HIS A 171 6.02 -1.73 -11.24
C HIS A 171 6.87 -0.51 -10.84
N ASN A 172 6.41 0.71 -11.14
CA ASN A 172 7.19 1.92 -10.88
C ASN A 172 7.36 2.19 -9.38
N ALA A 173 6.32 1.94 -8.58
CA ALA A 173 6.40 2.02 -7.12
C ALA A 173 7.40 1.00 -6.56
N SER A 174 7.35 -0.23 -7.05
CA SER A 174 8.23 -1.33 -6.62
C SER A 174 9.69 -1.06 -7.01
N SER A 175 9.92 -0.63 -8.24
CA SER A 175 11.23 -0.28 -8.79
C SER A 175 11.87 0.87 -8.02
N ALA A 176 11.15 1.97 -7.83
CA ALA A 176 11.65 3.13 -7.10
C ALA A 176 12.02 2.78 -5.65
N ARG A 177 11.20 1.96 -4.98
CA ARG A 177 11.44 1.53 -3.59
C ARG A 177 12.59 0.56 -3.47
N ALA A 178 12.72 -0.38 -4.41
CA ALA A 178 13.85 -1.31 -4.44
C ALA A 178 15.19 -0.58 -4.63
N SER A 179 15.24 0.40 -5.54
CA SER A 179 16.45 1.19 -5.80
C SER A 179 16.80 2.10 -4.63
N SER A 180 15.81 2.76 -4.02
CA SER A 180 16.02 3.67 -2.89
C SER A 180 16.14 2.97 -1.53
N ARG A 181 15.84 1.66 -1.47
CA ARG A 181 15.75 0.86 -0.24
C ARG A 181 14.84 1.49 0.82
N GLN A 182 13.80 2.21 0.39
CA GLN A 182 12.88 2.91 1.27
C GLN A 182 11.70 2.01 1.62
N PRO A 183 11.59 1.54 2.87
CA PRO A 183 10.42 0.77 3.30
C PRO A 183 9.16 1.65 3.33
N TYR A 184 7.99 1.02 3.48
CA TYR A 184 6.69 1.69 3.58
C TYR A 184 5.67 0.91 4.40
N CYS A 185 4.61 1.58 4.84
CA CYS A 185 3.42 0.99 5.50
C CYS A 185 2.47 2.12 5.87
N CYS A 186 3.02 3.29 6.20
CA CYS A 186 2.29 4.53 6.46
C CYS A 186 3.06 5.71 5.86
N ARG A 187 2.37 6.69 5.28
CA ARG A 187 2.96 7.97 4.84
C ARG A 187 3.19 8.99 5.96
N CYS A 188 3.16 8.58 7.22
CA CYS A 188 3.42 9.49 8.33
C CYS A 188 4.94 9.72 8.51
N ASN A 189 5.33 11.00 8.52
CA ASN A 189 6.71 11.41 8.79
C ASN A 189 7.19 11.08 10.20
N LYS A 190 6.26 10.81 11.11
CA LYS A 190 6.57 10.46 12.50
C LYS A 190 7.02 9.02 12.66
N HIS A 191 6.87 8.18 11.62
CA HIS A 191 7.35 6.83 11.67
C HIS A 191 8.84 6.80 11.34
N SER A 192 9.62 6.35 12.32
CA SER A 192 10.98 5.86 12.12
C SER A 192 11.02 4.78 11.03
N LEU A 193 12.20 4.52 10.48
CA LEU A 193 12.39 3.44 9.50
C LEU A 193 11.94 2.08 10.04
N ILE A 194 11.95 1.89 11.37
CA ILE A 194 11.57 0.66 12.07
C ILE A 194 10.04 0.46 12.11
N GLU A 195 9.27 1.55 12.05
CA GLU A 195 7.81 1.52 12.02
C GLU A 195 7.26 1.28 10.61
N ARG A 196 8.11 1.40 9.57
CA ARG A 196 7.74 1.05 8.21
C ARG A 196 7.87 -0.46 8.02
N ARG A 197 6.72 -1.12 7.82
CA ARG A 197 6.64 -2.58 7.87
C ARG A 197 7.02 -3.30 6.57
N VAL A 198 6.90 -2.66 5.41
CA VAL A 198 7.10 -3.28 4.10
C VAL A 198 8.41 -2.82 3.48
N SER A 199 9.37 -3.71 3.29
CA SER A 199 10.56 -3.47 2.48
C SER A 199 10.39 -4.03 1.07
N VAL A 200 10.98 -3.37 0.07
CA VAL A 200 10.95 -3.86 -1.32
C VAL A 200 12.36 -4.18 -1.76
N ASN A 201 12.56 -5.40 -2.25
CA ASN A 201 13.83 -5.84 -2.82
C ASN A 201 13.60 -6.28 -4.27
N LYS A 202 14.52 -5.88 -5.15
CA LYS A 202 14.55 -6.41 -6.52
C LYS A 202 15.31 -7.73 -6.51
N GLY A 203 14.68 -8.78 -7.04
CA GLY A 203 15.27 -10.10 -7.18
C GLY A 203 15.35 -10.54 -8.65
N VAL A 204 16.13 -11.58 -8.86
CA VAL A 204 16.21 -12.32 -10.13
C VAL A 204 16.04 -13.80 -9.81
N LEU A 205 15.34 -14.54 -10.66
CA LEU A 205 15.27 -15.99 -10.49
C LEU A 205 16.69 -16.59 -10.58
N PRO A 206 17.08 -17.49 -9.67
CA PRO A 206 18.42 -18.06 -9.62
C PRO A 206 18.64 -19.17 -10.66
N VAL A 207 18.21 -18.93 -11.91
CA VAL A 207 18.33 -19.84 -13.05
C VAL A 207 19.28 -19.27 -14.13
N PRO A 208 19.99 -20.12 -14.90
CA PRO A 208 20.95 -19.71 -15.92
C PRO A 208 20.29 -19.24 -17.23
N VAL A 209 19.20 -18.48 -17.17
CA VAL A 209 18.51 -17.95 -18.37
C VAL A 209 19.02 -16.56 -18.77
N SER A 210 18.81 -16.18 -20.03
CA SER A 210 19.12 -14.85 -20.57
C SER A 210 18.03 -14.39 -21.54
N PRO A 211 17.37 -13.25 -21.29
CA PRO A 211 17.60 -12.34 -20.17
C PRO A 211 17.05 -12.89 -18.84
N LYS A 212 17.52 -12.32 -17.72
CA LYS A 212 17.10 -12.72 -16.37
C LYS A 212 15.65 -12.32 -16.10
N ILE A 213 14.88 -13.25 -15.54
CA ILE A 213 13.51 -12.99 -15.07
C ILE A 213 13.59 -12.28 -13.72
N GLN A 214 13.06 -11.06 -13.66
CA GLN A 214 13.09 -10.19 -12.49
C GLN A 214 11.77 -10.23 -11.73
N TYR A 215 11.85 -10.03 -10.42
CA TYR A 215 10.68 -9.86 -9.57
C TYR A 215 10.94 -8.77 -8.51
N TYR A 216 9.87 -8.26 -7.93
CA TYR A 216 9.93 -7.39 -6.75
C TYR A 216 9.34 -8.12 -5.55
N LYS A 217 10.14 -8.27 -4.49
CA LYS A 217 9.74 -8.89 -3.24
C LYS A 217 9.35 -7.82 -2.23
N HIS A 218 8.09 -7.84 -1.82
CA HIS A 218 7.53 -6.99 -0.78
C HIS A 218 7.49 -7.79 0.53
N ASP A 219 8.48 -7.58 1.39
CA ASP A 219 8.61 -8.27 2.68
C ASP A 219 7.87 -7.50 3.78
N ILE A 220 7.01 -8.18 4.53
CA ILE A 220 6.36 -7.64 5.73
C ILE A 220 7.21 -7.99 6.95
N SER A 221 7.58 -6.97 7.70
CA SER A 221 8.22 -7.07 9.01
C SER A 221 7.23 -6.81 10.14
N GLY A 222 7.50 -7.35 11.33
CA GLY A 222 6.67 -7.21 12.54
C GLY A 222 6.00 -8.53 12.94
N ARG A 223 5.96 -8.81 14.26
CA ARG A 223 5.51 -10.11 14.79
C ARG A 223 4.02 -10.40 14.60
N ASN A 224 3.20 -9.36 14.40
CA ASN A 224 1.74 -9.45 14.29
C ASN A 224 1.21 -8.69 13.07
N SER A 225 2.06 -8.49 12.05
CA SER A 225 1.68 -7.72 10.89
C SER A 225 0.71 -8.51 10.02
N ARG A 226 -0.36 -7.84 9.57
CA ARG A 226 -1.36 -8.42 8.68
C ARG A 226 -1.28 -7.80 7.30
N LEU A 227 -1.57 -8.56 6.26
CA LEU A 227 -1.74 -8.01 4.93
C LEU A 227 -3.22 -7.60 4.78
N ALA A 228 -3.50 -6.31 4.82
CA ALA A 228 -4.84 -5.73 4.70
C ALA A 228 -5.34 -5.62 3.25
N GLY A 229 -4.43 -5.65 2.27
CA GLY A 229 -4.80 -5.54 0.86
C GLY A 229 -3.57 -5.56 -0.05
N ILE A 230 -3.78 -5.87 -1.33
CA ILE A 230 -2.77 -5.70 -2.38
C ILE A 230 -3.38 -4.88 -3.51
N ASN A 231 -2.73 -3.77 -3.82
CA ASN A 231 -3.14 -2.82 -4.85
C ASN A 231 -2.08 -2.70 -5.94
N TYR A 232 -2.51 -2.35 -7.14
CA TYR A 232 -1.62 -1.94 -8.22
C TYR A 232 -2.27 -0.89 -9.12
N TYR A 233 -1.44 -0.23 -9.93
CA TYR A 233 -1.84 0.81 -10.87
C TYR A 233 -1.37 0.38 -12.27
N PRO A 234 -2.29 0.19 -13.23
CA PRO A 234 -1.95 -0.27 -14.57
C PRO A 234 -0.93 0.65 -15.27
N GLY A 235 -0.04 0.07 -16.07
CA GLY A 235 1.02 0.81 -16.76
C GLY A 235 2.11 1.37 -15.83
N GLY A 236 2.08 1.03 -14.54
CA GLY A 236 2.97 1.59 -13.54
C GLY A 236 2.71 3.07 -13.27
N THR A 237 1.49 3.57 -13.50
CA THR A 237 1.17 4.98 -13.25
C THR A 237 1.34 5.35 -11.78
N ASN A 238 1.39 6.65 -11.51
CA ASN A 238 1.56 7.17 -10.16
C ASN A 238 0.38 6.75 -9.27
N ALA A 239 0.68 6.28 -8.06
CA ALA A 239 -0.30 5.92 -7.03
C ALA A 239 -1.23 7.08 -6.59
N ASN A 240 -1.02 8.29 -7.11
CA ASN A 240 -1.82 9.49 -6.86
C ASN A 240 -3.09 9.61 -7.72
N THR A 241 -3.43 8.60 -8.54
CA THR A 241 -4.64 8.57 -9.38
C THR A 241 -5.62 7.50 -8.88
N PRO A 242 -6.52 7.80 -7.92
CA PRO A 242 -7.36 6.78 -7.27
C PRO A 242 -8.24 5.98 -8.23
N SER A 243 -8.71 6.60 -9.33
CA SER A 243 -9.55 5.93 -10.35
C SER A 243 -8.82 4.81 -11.10
N GLN A 244 -7.49 4.83 -11.13
CA GLN A 244 -6.66 3.79 -11.76
C GLN A 244 -6.24 2.69 -10.78
N ARG A 245 -6.53 2.85 -9.48
CA ARG A 245 -6.21 1.82 -8.48
C ARG A 245 -6.99 0.54 -8.81
N ARG A 246 -6.28 -0.57 -8.85
CA ARG A 246 -6.82 -1.92 -8.95
C ARG A 246 -6.51 -2.67 -7.66
N ARG A 247 -7.45 -3.47 -7.19
CA ARG A 247 -7.32 -4.28 -5.98
C ARG A 247 -7.31 -5.74 -6.37
N ILE A 248 -6.31 -6.48 -5.90
CA ILE A 248 -6.29 -7.93 -6.06
C ILE A 248 -7.41 -8.50 -5.20
N LYS A 249 -8.26 -9.33 -5.78
CA LYS A 249 -9.31 -10.09 -5.10
C LYS A 249 -9.18 -11.55 -5.51
N SER A 250 -9.26 -12.48 -4.58
CA SER A 250 -9.27 -13.92 -4.89
C SER A 250 -10.37 -14.60 -4.10
N SER A 251 -10.90 -15.70 -4.62
CA SER A 251 -11.77 -16.60 -3.84
C SER A 251 -10.95 -17.48 -2.88
N ASN A 252 -9.64 -17.63 -3.11
CA ASN A 252 -8.77 -18.49 -2.30
C ASN A 252 -8.31 -17.82 -1.00
N PHE A 253 -8.45 -16.50 -0.89
CA PHE A 253 -8.08 -15.77 0.31
C PHE A 253 -8.92 -14.51 0.47
N LEU A 254 -9.17 -14.12 1.71
CA LEU A 254 -9.87 -12.89 2.08
C LEU A 254 -8.92 -11.99 2.85
N PHE A 255 -9.07 -10.68 2.66
CA PHE A 255 -8.35 -9.70 3.46
C PHE A 255 -9.13 -9.34 4.73
N PRO A 256 -8.44 -9.01 5.85
CA PRO A 256 -6.99 -9.10 6.03
C PRO A 256 -6.49 -10.54 6.19
N MET A 257 -5.24 -10.78 5.80
CA MET A 257 -4.58 -12.08 5.96
C MET A 257 -3.51 -12.03 7.05
N ASP A 258 -3.54 -13.01 7.95
CA ASP A 258 -2.49 -13.25 8.94
C ASP A 258 -1.34 -14.09 8.37
N GLY A 259 -0.15 -14.01 8.97
CA GLY A 259 0.96 -14.92 8.66
C GLY A 259 1.60 -14.75 7.27
N VAL A 260 1.21 -13.72 6.51
CA VAL A 260 1.86 -13.36 5.25
C VAL A 260 3.22 -12.72 5.54
N LYS A 261 4.28 -13.32 5.00
CA LYS A 261 5.66 -12.85 5.13
C LYS A 261 6.07 -11.97 3.98
N ALA A 262 5.70 -12.33 2.75
CA ALA A 262 6.07 -11.57 1.57
C ALA A 262 5.11 -11.76 0.40
N VAL A 263 5.06 -10.78 -0.49
CA VAL A 263 4.45 -10.90 -1.83
C VAL A 263 5.52 -10.64 -2.88
N TYR A 264 5.69 -11.56 -3.82
CA TYR A 264 6.60 -11.43 -4.94
C TYR A 264 5.76 -11.06 -6.15
N ALA A 265 6.13 -10.01 -6.88
CA ALA A 265 5.41 -9.55 -8.06
C ALA A 265 6.32 -9.61 -9.30
N PHE A 266 5.83 -10.28 -10.34
CA PHE A 266 6.42 -10.33 -11.67
C PHE A 266 5.61 -9.41 -12.58
N HIS A 267 6.30 -8.52 -13.30
CA HIS A 267 5.67 -7.50 -14.12
C HIS A 267 5.92 -7.72 -15.60
N CYS A 268 4.86 -7.51 -16.39
CA CYS A 268 4.93 -7.52 -17.85
C CYS A 268 4.26 -6.27 -18.39
N ASN A 269 5.00 -5.52 -19.21
CA ASN A 269 4.57 -4.20 -19.68
C ASN A 269 4.13 -3.28 -18.51
N HIS A 270 4.88 -3.28 -17.41
CA HIS A 270 4.62 -2.51 -16.18
C HIS A 270 3.38 -2.92 -15.37
N ASN A 271 2.67 -3.98 -15.76
CA ASN A 271 1.53 -4.55 -15.03
C ASN A 271 1.95 -5.82 -14.28
N PRO A 272 1.50 -6.05 -13.04
CA PRO A 272 1.67 -7.34 -12.39
C PRO A 272 0.97 -8.43 -13.21
N ALA A 273 1.73 -9.42 -13.67
CA ALA A 273 1.23 -10.56 -14.44
C ALA A 273 1.09 -11.80 -13.58
N LEU A 274 1.98 -11.97 -12.61
CA LEU A 274 2.03 -13.14 -11.73
C LEU A 274 2.52 -12.69 -10.35
N ILE A 275 1.90 -13.21 -9.30
CA ILE A 275 2.36 -13.00 -7.92
C ILE A 275 2.57 -14.33 -7.20
N TYR A 276 3.50 -14.34 -6.25
CA TYR A 276 3.61 -15.39 -5.25
C TYR A 276 3.34 -14.81 -3.87
N VAL A 277 2.38 -15.37 -3.14
CA VAL A 277 2.08 -15.01 -1.75
C VAL A 277 2.78 -15.99 -0.82
N SER A 278 3.79 -15.51 -0.10
CA SER A 278 4.49 -16.28 0.93
C SER A 278 3.76 -16.14 2.26
N SER A 279 3.08 -17.20 2.67
CA SER A 279 2.28 -17.24 3.91
C SER A 279 2.59 -18.51 4.71
N SER A 280 2.32 -18.48 6.01
CA SER A 280 2.25 -19.69 6.85
C SER A 280 0.95 -20.47 6.70
N GLN A 281 -0.06 -19.90 6.03
CA GLN A 281 -1.34 -20.56 5.75
C GLN A 281 -1.28 -21.22 4.36
N ASP A 282 -1.43 -22.54 4.28
CA ASP A 282 -1.21 -23.32 3.05
C ASP A 282 -2.27 -23.07 1.95
N ASP A 283 -3.50 -22.73 2.35
CA ASP A 283 -4.58 -22.34 1.46
C ASP A 283 -4.26 -21.00 0.76
N VAL A 284 -3.74 -20.03 1.51
CA VAL A 284 -3.31 -18.71 1.03
C VAL A 284 -2.00 -18.77 0.26
N LYS A 285 -1.05 -19.60 0.71
CA LYS A 285 0.29 -19.69 0.11
C LYS A 285 0.20 -20.21 -1.33
N GLY A 286 0.92 -19.55 -2.24
CA GLY A 286 1.06 -20.02 -3.62
C GLY A 286 1.14 -18.92 -4.66
N TRP A 287 1.07 -19.37 -5.91
CA TRP A 287 1.11 -18.54 -7.11
C TRP A 287 -0.30 -18.11 -7.52
N TYR A 288 -0.43 -16.85 -7.94
CA TYR A 288 -1.70 -16.29 -8.39
C TYR A 288 -1.51 -15.44 -9.63
N GLU A 289 -2.49 -15.53 -10.52
CA GLU A 289 -2.55 -14.76 -11.77
C GLU A 289 -3.93 -14.12 -11.93
N PRO A 290 -4.05 -13.04 -12.71
CA PRO A 290 -5.34 -12.47 -13.05
C PRO A 290 -6.14 -13.42 -13.95
N SER A 291 -7.36 -13.76 -13.54
CA SER A 291 -8.27 -14.66 -14.29
C SER A 291 -8.83 -14.05 -15.59
N SER A 292 -8.69 -12.74 -15.78
CA SER A 292 -9.19 -12.02 -16.95
C SER A 292 -8.48 -10.67 -17.12
N THR A 293 -8.76 -9.99 -18.23
CA THR A 293 -8.34 -8.60 -18.45
C THR A 293 -9.47 -7.64 -18.07
N GLY A 294 -9.17 -6.54 -17.38
CA GLY A 294 -10.15 -5.49 -17.09
C GLY A 294 -9.89 -4.73 -15.78
N ASP A 295 -10.92 -4.04 -15.29
CA ASP A 295 -10.81 -3.16 -14.11
C ASP A 295 -11.12 -3.86 -12.78
N ASN A 296 -11.89 -4.95 -12.82
CA ASN A 296 -12.32 -5.71 -11.64
C ASN A 296 -11.86 -7.17 -11.73
N VAL A 297 -10.57 -7.35 -11.99
CA VAL A 297 -9.99 -8.67 -12.22
C VAL A 297 -9.86 -9.44 -10.92
N THR A 298 -10.50 -10.60 -10.87
CA THR A 298 -10.25 -11.62 -9.84
C THR A 298 -8.96 -12.36 -10.15
N TRP A 299 -8.24 -12.75 -9.11
CA TRP A 299 -6.99 -13.51 -9.19
C TRP A 299 -7.25 -14.95 -8.78
N GLN A 300 -6.73 -15.88 -9.58
CA GLN A 300 -6.89 -17.31 -9.39
C GLN A 300 -5.56 -17.96 -9.05
N LYS A 301 -5.61 -19.12 -8.37
CA LYS A 301 -4.41 -19.87 -7.99
C LYS A 301 -3.86 -20.58 -9.22
N VAL A 302 -2.55 -20.48 -9.43
CA VAL A 302 -1.86 -21.12 -10.55
C VAL A 302 -1.38 -22.51 -10.11
N PRO A 303 -1.87 -23.59 -10.73
CA PRO A 303 -1.38 -24.94 -10.45
C PRO A 303 -0.02 -25.18 -11.12
N GLY A 304 0.69 -26.23 -10.68
CA GLY A 304 1.91 -26.70 -11.36
C GLY A 304 3.23 -26.02 -10.97
N ILE A 305 3.18 -24.91 -10.23
CA ILE A 305 4.37 -24.26 -9.66
C ILE A 305 4.37 -24.45 -8.14
N SER A 306 5.29 -25.28 -7.64
CA SER A 306 5.34 -25.68 -6.22
C SER A 306 6.33 -24.88 -5.38
N LYS A 307 7.39 -24.37 -6.02
CA LYS A 307 8.47 -23.60 -5.35
C LYS A 307 8.20 -22.11 -5.38
N ASP A 308 8.67 -21.40 -4.36
CA ASP A 308 8.71 -19.94 -4.37
C ASP A 308 9.82 -19.40 -5.32
N PRO A 309 9.79 -18.11 -5.68
CA PRO A 309 10.77 -17.53 -6.60
C PRO A 309 12.24 -17.73 -6.22
N GLU A 310 12.57 -17.76 -4.93
CA GLU A 310 13.94 -17.88 -4.44
C GLU A 310 14.44 -19.34 -4.49
N ASN A 311 13.51 -20.29 -4.63
CA ASN A 311 13.79 -21.73 -4.65
C ASN A 311 13.65 -22.38 -6.04
N ILE A 312 13.25 -21.63 -7.08
CA ILE A 312 13.32 -22.08 -8.48
C ILE A 312 14.76 -21.91 -8.99
N LYS A 313 15.58 -22.96 -8.85
CA LYS A 313 17.03 -22.95 -9.18
C LYS A 313 17.39 -23.66 -10.49
N ASP A 314 16.55 -24.59 -10.91
CA ASP A 314 16.76 -25.39 -12.12
C ASP A 314 15.86 -24.90 -13.24
N CYS A 315 16.44 -24.77 -14.43
CA CYS A 315 15.72 -24.34 -15.63
C CYS A 315 15.08 -25.48 -16.41
N ASN A 316 15.40 -26.73 -16.07
CA ASN A 316 14.82 -27.94 -16.67
C ASN A 316 13.80 -28.59 -15.71
N GLY A 317 13.30 -27.83 -14.76
CA GLY A 317 12.34 -28.29 -13.76
C GLY A 317 10.93 -27.86 -14.13
N SER A 318 9.94 -28.71 -13.83
CA SER A 318 8.53 -28.43 -14.11
C SER A 318 8.03 -27.11 -13.51
N ASP A 319 8.57 -26.68 -12.36
CA ASP A 319 8.23 -25.39 -11.76
C ASP A 319 8.66 -24.19 -12.64
N PHE A 320 9.83 -24.29 -13.27
CA PHE A 320 10.36 -23.23 -14.12
C PHE A 320 9.59 -23.17 -15.44
N ASP A 321 9.35 -24.32 -16.06
CA ASP A 321 8.58 -24.41 -17.30
C ASP A 321 7.17 -23.84 -17.11
N ALA A 322 6.46 -24.28 -16.06
CA ALA A 322 5.13 -23.76 -15.73
C ALA A 322 5.13 -22.25 -15.45
N LEU A 323 6.16 -21.73 -14.77
CA LEU A 323 6.30 -20.28 -14.56
C LEU A 323 6.51 -19.53 -15.88
N VAL A 324 7.36 -20.04 -16.76
CA VAL A 324 7.60 -19.43 -18.08
C VAL A 324 6.32 -19.45 -18.92
N ASP A 325 5.60 -20.56 -18.96
CA ASP A 325 4.36 -20.70 -19.72
C ASP A 325 3.32 -19.65 -19.31
N VAL A 326 3.11 -19.48 -18.01
CA VAL A 326 2.21 -18.45 -17.47
C VAL A 326 2.66 -17.05 -17.89
N LEU A 327 3.95 -16.74 -17.77
CA LEU A 327 4.46 -15.43 -18.19
C LEU A 327 4.32 -15.23 -19.72
N ILE A 328 4.49 -16.27 -20.55
CA ILE A 328 4.26 -16.18 -22.00
C ILE A 328 2.80 -15.82 -22.30
N GLU A 329 1.84 -16.42 -21.58
CA GLU A 329 0.41 -16.13 -21.72
C GLU A 329 0.09 -14.65 -21.49
N PHE A 330 0.76 -14.02 -20.51
CA PHE A 330 0.66 -12.58 -20.24
C PHE A 330 1.47 -11.69 -21.19
N LYS A 331 1.94 -12.25 -22.31
CA LYS A 331 2.72 -11.54 -23.34
C LYS A 331 3.98 -10.91 -22.77
N CYS A 332 4.56 -11.52 -21.74
CA CYS A 332 5.87 -11.15 -21.23
C CYS A 332 6.89 -11.51 -22.32
N ARG A 333 7.40 -10.49 -23.01
CA ARG A 333 8.37 -10.67 -24.09
C ARG A 333 9.75 -10.94 -23.53
N ASN A 334 10.60 -11.57 -24.34
CA ASN A 334 12.01 -11.80 -24.03
C ASN A 334 12.21 -12.61 -22.74
N LEU A 335 11.36 -13.61 -22.45
CA LEU A 335 11.70 -14.56 -21.41
C LEU A 335 12.89 -15.39 -21.91
N GLY A 336 13.94 -15.48 -21.09
CA GLY A 336 15.13 -16.21 -21.49
C GLY A 336 14.80 -17.70 -21.67
N THR A 337 15.23 -18.27 -22.79
CA THR A 337 15.27 -19.73 -22.93
C THR A 337 16.33 -20.27 -21.98
N CYS A 338 16.12 -21.48 -21.44
CA CYS A 338 17.21 -22.08 -20.70
C CYS A 338 18.38 -22.32 -21.65
N LYS A 339 19.54 -21.73 -21.31
CA LYS A 339 20.78 -22.21 -21.86
C LYS A 339 21.05 -23.53 -21.16
N GLU A 340 20.93 -24.63 -21.91
CA GLU A 340 21.46 -25.91 -21.48
C GLU A 340 22.86 -25.62 -20.92
N LEU A 341 23.07 -25.89 -19.62
CA LEU A 341 24.36 -25.71 -19.01
C LEU A 341 25.31 -26.53 -19.87
N THR A 342 26.13 -25.85 -20.67
CA THR A 342 27.13 -26.51 -21.48
C THR A 342 27.97 -27.25 -20.47
N GLN A 343 27.71 -28.55 -20.38
CA GLN A 343 28.19 -29.42 -19.32
C GLN A 343 29.70 -29.25 -19.40
N LEU A 344 30.28 -28.53 -18.43
CA LEU A 344 31.70 -28.19 -18.41
C LEU A 344 32.40 -29.52 -18.54
N SER A 345 32.85 -29.81 -19.76
CA SER A 345 33.27 -31.13 -20.16
C SER A 345 34.42 -31.41 -19.22
N SER A 346 34.23 -32.36 -18.31
CA SER A 346 35.18 -32.63 -17.23
C SER A 346 36.54 -32.75 -17.90
N THR A 347 37.41 -31.75 -17.72
CA THR A 347 38.77 -31.80 -18.21
C THR A 347 39.34 -33.02 -17.52
N LYS A 348 39.44 -34.11 -18.29
CA LYS A 348 39.95 -35.40 -17.87
C LYS A 348 41.35 -35.09 -17.37
N LEU A 349 41.49 -34.98 -16.04
CA LEU A 349 42.76 -34.74 -15.39
C LEU A 349 43.67 -35.86 -15.86
N GLY A 350 44.66 -35.50 -16.69
CA GLY A 350 45.61 -36.46 -17.22
C GLY A 350 46.25 -37.19 -16.05
N ALA A 351 46.10 -38.52 -16.06
CA ALA A 351 46.84 -39.40 -15.19
C ALA A 351 48.35 -39.21 -15.47
N ALA A 352 49.02 -38.42 -14.63
CA ALA A 352 50.46 -38.47 -14.48
C ALA A 352 50.75 -39.56 -13.43
N GLY A 353 51.37 -40.64 -13.90
CA GLY A 353 51.58 -41.85 -13.11
C GLY A 353 52.74 -41.77 -12.12
N SER A 354 52.72 -42.81 -11.27
CA SER A 354 53.86 -43.59 -10.77
C SER A 354 54.46 -43.28 -9.39
N PRO A 355 55.03 -44.33 -8.72
CA PRO A 355 54.83 -44.59 -7.29
C PRO A 355 56.11 -44.69 -6.43
N GLY A 356 55.92 -44.66 -5.10
CA GLY A 356 56.79 -45.28 -4.08
C GLY A 356 57.31 -44.32 -2.98
N PRO A 357 57.89 -44.80 -1.85
CA PRO A 357 57.93 -46.16 -1.32
C PRO A 357 57.33 -46.31 0.11
N GLN A 358 57.20 -47.58 0.52
CA GLN A 358 56.88 -48.09 1.86
C GLN A 358 57.76 -47.51 2.98
N GLY A 359 57.12 -47.23 4.12
CA GLY A 359 57.77 -47.08 5.43
C GLY A 359 57.03 -47.92 6.49
N PRO A 360 57.74 -48.49 7.48
CA PRO A 360 57.23 -49.53 8.36
C PRO A 360 56.46 -48.94 9.56
N GLY A 361 55.52 -49.74 10.07
CA GLY A 361 54.55 -49.35 11.09
C GLY A 361 55.08 -49.17 12.50
N ARG A 362 54.13 -48.93 13.41
CA ARG A 362 54.20 -49.33 14.81
C ARG A 362 52.81 -49.39 15.43
N ASP A 363 52.60 -50.51 16.10
CA ASP A 363 51.46 -50.92 16.89
C ASP A 363 51.21 -50.00 18.11
N GLY A 364 49.96 -49.97 18.59
CA GLY A 364 49.57 -49.27 19.81
C GLY A 364 48.07 -49.26 20.08
N ASP A 365 47.53 -50.42 20.41
CA ASP A 365 46.20 -50.73 20.96
C ASP A 365 46.00 -50.14 22.41
N PRO A 366 44.90 -50.39 23.15
CA PRO A 366 43.65 -49.63 23.15
C PRO A 366 43.28 -49.00 24.51
N GLY A 367 42.25 -48.15 24.47
CA GLY A 367 41.20 -48.13 25.50
C GLY A 367 41.31 -47.07 26.60
N LYS A 368 40.25 -46.28 26.74
CA LYS A 368 39.43 -46.25 27.98
C LYS A 368 38.21 -45.34 27.83
N GLU A 369 37.08 -45.92 28.19
CA GLU A 369 35.83 -45.25 28.53
C GLU A 369 36.02 -44.26 29.69
N ALA A 370 35.33 -43.13 29.62
CA ALA A 370 34.87 -42.40 30.81
C ALA A 370 33.60 -41.61 30.48
N LYS A 371 32.46 -42.13 30.96
CA LYS A 371 31.27 -41.34 31.29
C LYS A 371 31.57 -40.50 32.53
N VAL A 372 31.34 -39.18 32.48
CA VAL A 372 30.99 -38.38 33.66
C VAL A 372 30.05 -37.24 33.23
N ASP A 373 28.85 -37.25 33.81
CA ASP A 373 27.92 -36.11 33.88
C ASP A 373 28.50 -34.97 34.72
N LYS A 374 28.24 -33.71 34.32
CA LYS A 374 27.55 -32.69 35.15
C LYS A 374 27.70 -31.26 34.60
N SER A 375 26.54 -30.62 34.48
CA SER A 375 26.23 -29.21 34.82
C SER A 375 27.41 -28.22 34.88
N GLY A 376 27.43 -27.29 33.92
CA GLY A 376 28.30 -26.13 33.92
C GLY A 376 27.60 -24.93 33.27
N LEU A 377 27.02 -24.09 34.13
CA LEU A 377 26.56 -22.74 33.86
C LEU A 377 27.72 -21.91 33.27
N PHE A 378 27.57 -21.36 32.06
CA PHE A 378 28.47 -20.32 31.55
C PHE A 378 27.72 -19.26 30.74
N THR A 379 27.72 -18.06 31.31
CA THR A 379 27.61 -16.76 30.66
C THR A 379 28.86 -16.48 29.81
N SER A 380 28.69 -16.14 28.53
CA SER A 380 29.52 -15.16 27.78
C SER A 380 28.80 -14.90 26.44
N ALA A 381 28.40 -13.68 26.10
CA ALA A 381 29.25 -12.57 25.63
C ALA A 381 30.17 -13.01 24.47
N GLY A 382 29.83 -12.56 23.25
CA GLY A 382 30.61 -12.83 22.05
C GLY A 382 29.91 -12.33 20.79
N ALA A 383 29.87 -11.01 20.60
CA ALA A 383 29.52 -10.41 19.31
C ALA A 383 30.73 -10.52 18.36
N PRO A 384 30.57 -11.03 17.13
CA PRO A 384 31.60 -10.87 16.12
C PRO A 384 31.41 -9.55 15.37
N ALA A 385 32.44 -8.71 15.46
CA ALA A 385 32.61 -7.51 14.65
C ALA A 385 32.56 -7.89 13.15
N THR A 386 31.65 -7.28 12.42
CA THR A 386 31.59 -7.37 10.96
C THR A 386 32.35 -6.18 10.38
N THR A 387 33.51 -6.45 9.81
CA THR A 387 34.30 -5.50 9.00
C THR A 387 33.60 -5.26 7.67
N LEU A 388 33.20 -4.00 7.44
CA LEU A 388 32.74 -3.49 6.14
C LEU A 388 33.94 -3.20 5.23
N PRO A 389 33.95 -3.65 3.96
CA PRO A 389 34.83 -3.09 2.96
C PRO A 389 34.23 -1.79 2.40
N THR A 390 34.99 -0.71 2.56
CA THR A 390 34.84 0.55 1.83
C THR A 390 35.14 0.30 0.35
N THR A 391 34.20 0.62 -0.54
CA THR A 391 34.47 0.69 -1.98
C THR A 391 34.27 2.11 -2.46
N ASP A 392 35.32 2.60 -3.09
CA ASP A 392 35.53 3.93 -3.64
C ASP A 392 34.47 4.39 -4.64
N HIS A 393 34.29 5.71 -4.62
CA HIS A 393 33.63 6.51 -5.64
C HIS A 393 34.28 6.31 -7.00
N SER A 394 33.46 6.12 -8.04
CA SER A 394 33.84 6.39 -9.42
C SER A 394 32.76 7.21 -10.09
N ASP A 395 33.21 8.37 -10.57
CA ASP A 395 32.47 9.39 -11.28
C ASP A 395 31.80 8.84 -12.55
N SER A 396 30.59 9.31 -12.83
CA SER A 396 29.91 9.09 -14.12
C SER A 396 29.37 10.43 -14.62
N GLU A 397 29.93 10.87 -15.75
CA GLU A 397 29.58 12.08 -16.50
C GLU A 397 28.14 12.05 -17.04
N PRO A 398 27.53 13.22 -17.30
CA PRO A 398 26.17 13.32 -17.82
C PRO A 398 26.11 13.14 -19.34
N LEU A 399 25.26 12.21 -19.80
CA LEU A 399 24.91 12.03 -21.21
C LEU A 399 24.02 13.18 -21.70
N LYS A 400 24.45 13.76 -22.82
CA LYS A 400 23.74 14.78 -23.60
C LYS A 400 22.47 14.23 -24.24
N THR A 401 21.39 14.98 -24.13
CA THR A 401 20.14 14.85 -24.90
C THR A 401 20.38 15.24 -26.36
N GLN A 402 20.05 14.34 -27.30
CA GLN A 402 19.84 14.70 -28.71
C GLN A 402 18.34 14.84 -28.97
N ASN A 403 17.96 16.05 -29.37
CA ASN A 403 16.70 16.37 -30.02
C ASN A 403 16.78 15.93 -31.48
N ASP A 404 15.80 15.16 -31.95
CA ASP A 404 15.55 15.01 -33.38
C ASP A 404 14.15 15.52 -33.70
N ASN A 405 14.14 16.59 -34.51
CA ASN A 405 12.99 17.14 -35.20
C ASN A 405 12.77 16.33 -36.49
N GLY A 406 11.55 15.83 -36.70
CA GLY A 406 11.12 15.21 -37.95
C GLY A 406 9.72 15.70 -38.33
N ASP A 407 9.69 16.42 -39.45
CA ASP A 407 8.62 17.20 -40.10
C ASP A 407 7.40 16.36 -40.59
N PRO A 408 6.24 16.98 -40.91
CA PRO A 408 4.95 16.34 -41.08
C PRO A 408 4.59 16.03 -42.55
N SER A 409 3.60 15.15 -42.75
CA SER A 409 2.90 15.00 -44.04
C SER A 409 1.57 14.24 -43.88
N PRO A 410 0.63 14.33 -44.84
CA PRO A 410 -0.63 15.06 -44.63
C PRO A 410 -1.89 14.18 -44.63
N GLU A 411 -2.98 14.80 -44.21
CA GLU A 411 -4.38 14.35 -44.27
C GLU A 411 -4.80 13.87 -45.67
N GLN A 412 -5.61 12.79 -45.71
CA GLN A 412 -6.84 12.76 -46.52
C GLN A 412 -7.93 11.87 -45.89
N THR A 413 -9.02 12.53 -45.52
CA THR A 413 -10.43 12.25 -45.89
C THR A 413 -11.01 10.85 -45.66
N SER A 414 -11.95 10.74 -44.71
CA SER A 414 -13.02 9.74 -44.75
C SER A 414 -14.39 10.41 -44.58
N GLN A 415 -15.22 10.26 -45.62
CA GLN A 415 -16.64 10.57 -45.63
C GLN A 415 -17.38 9.67 -44.62
N GLN A 416 -18.30 10.24 -43.85
CA GLN A 416 -19.31 9.48 -43.12
C GLN A 416 -20.70 10.02 -43.45
N ASP A 417 -21.55 9.06 -43.79
CA ASP A 417 -22.93 9.22 -44.20
C ASP A 417 -23.83 9.77 -43.09
N ALA A 418 -24.82 10.53 -43.54
CA ALA A 418 -25.91 11.08 -42.76
C ALA A 418 -27.07 10.07 -42.65
N GLU A 419 -27.74 10.02 -41.49
CA GLU A 419 -29.20 10.05 -41.35
C GLU A 419 -29.64 10.11 -39.86
N PRO A 420 -30.91 10.46 -39.53
CA PRO A 420 -31.17 11.65 -38.72
C PRO A 420 -31.77 11.34 -37.34
N SER A 421 -31.52 12.24 -36.38
CA SER A 421 -32.22 12.24 -35.08
C SER A 421 -33.22 13.40 -35.00
N LEU A 422 -34.42 13.02 -34.55
CA LEU A 422 -35.61 13.81 -34.33
C LEU A 422 -35.42 15.11 -33.52
N GLN A 423 -36.28 16.07 -33.90
CA GLN A 423 -36.59 17.32 -33.23
C GLN A 423 -37.02 17.13 -31.77
N THR A 424 -36.54 18.02 -30.89
CA THR A 424 -37.38 18.62 -29.85
C THR A 424 -37.00 20.08 -29.66
N ASP A 425 -38.03 20.92 -29.74
CA ASP A 425 -38.04 22.37 -29.50
C ASP A 425 -37.33 22.79 -28.20
N THR A 426 -36.62 23.91 -28.26
CA THR A 426 -36.64 24.90 -27.18
C THR A 426 -36.37 26.29 -27.71
N THR A 427 -37.21 27.20 -27.27
CA THR A 427 -37.41 28.58 -27.68
C THR A 427 -36.46 29.56 -26.97
N ASN A 428 -36.12 30.61 -27.71
CA ASN A 428 -35.84 32.00 -27.30
C ASN A 428 -34.60 32.34 -26.49
N GLY A 429 -33.83 33.30 -27.04
CA GLY A 429 -32.89 34.12 -26.27
C GLY A 429 -31.85 34.84 -27.14
N GLU A 430 -32.28 35.80 -27.96
CA GLU A 430 -31.37 36.78 -28.58
C GLU A 430 -30.65 37.59 -27.49
N GLY A 431 -29.32 37.61 -27.58
CA GLY A 431 -28.46 38.40 -26.70
C GLY A 431 -27.08 38.57 -27.31
N ALA A 432 -26.93 39.59 -28.16
CA ALA A 432 -25.66 39.99 -28.73
C ALA A 432 -24.74 40.61 -27.67
N HIS A 433 -23.53 40.07 -27.50
CA HIS A 433 -22.41 40.76 -26.85
C HIS A 433 -21.08 40.40 -27.53
N SER A 434 -20.51 41.40 -28.21
CA SER A 434 -19.11 41.46 -28.63
C SER A 434 -18.21 41.68 -27.41
N GLY A 435 -17.09 40.97 -27.33
CA GLY A 435 -16.06 41.23 -26.33
C GLY A 435 -14.81 40.39 -26.60
N GLY A 436 -13.69 41.06 -26.88
CA GLY A 436 -12.46 40.48 -27.43
C GLY A 436 -11.71 39.54 -26.48
N GLY A 437 -11.16 38.48 -27.07
CA GLY A 437 -10.26 37.55 -26.39
C GLY A 437 -8.84 38.10 -26.30
N GLY A 438 -8.42 38.46 -25.09
CA GLY A 438 -7.02 38.62 -24.73
C GLY A 438 -6.41 37.25 -24.44
N ARG A 439 -5.35 36.89 -25.18
CA ARG A 439 -4.44 35.79 -24.85
C ARG A 439 -3.63 36.18 -23.62
N GLN A 440 -3.73 35.39 -22.55
CA GLN A 440 -2.75 35.38 -21.47
C GLN A 440 -2.08 34.01 -21.48
N ASP A 441 -0.84 33.99 -21.94
CA ASP A 441 0.10 32.90 -21.74
C ASP A 441 0.34 32.76 -20.24
N SER A 442 0.07 31.57 -19.71
CA SER A 442 0.44 31.19 -18.35
C SER A 442 1.35 29.96 -18.46
N ASP A 443 2.65 30.21 -18.29
CA ASP A 443 3.67 29.20 -18.06
C ASP A 443 3.39 28.53 -16.71
N ASP A 444 2.88 27.30 -16.75
CA ASP A 444 2.64 26.47 -15.56
C ASP A 444 3.88 25.58 -15.33
N ASP A 445 4.87 26.16 -14.64
CA ASP A 445 6.06 25.48 -14.14
C ASP A 445 5.70 24.59 -12.94
N THR A 446 5.34 23.34 -13.21
CA THR A 446 5.08 22.31 -12.19
C THR A 446 6.32 21.46 -11.94
N SER A 447 7.31 22.05 -11.28
CA SER A 447 8.39 21.29 -10.63
C SER A 447 7.90 20.68 -9.30
N LEU A 448 7.91 19.35 -9.24
CA LEU A 448 7.62 18.55 -8.05
C LEU A 448 8.72 18.72 -6.98
N PRO A 449 8.40 18.93 -5.69
CA PRO A 449 9.37 18.69 -4.64
C PRO A 449 9.36 17.19 -4.31
N ASN A 450 10.21 16.43 -5.00
CA ASN A 450 10.77 15.19 -4.49
C ASN A 450 11.98 15.57 -3.61
N SER A 451 11.77 15.79 -2.31
CA SER A 451 12.89 15.79 -1.35
C SER A 451 12.48 15.15 -0.03
N CYS A 452 12.92 13.91 0.15
CA CYS A 452 13.28 13.41 1.48
C CYS A 452 14.75 13.79 1.67
N ALA A 453 15.02 15.08 1.91
CA ALA A 453 16.34 15.51 2.36
C ALA A 453 16.39 15.38 3.88
N ILE A 454 17.39 14.65 4.36
CA ILE A 454 17.69 14.42 5.77
C ILE A 454 18.50 15.63 6.23
N ASP A 455 17.91 16.46 7.09
CA ASP A 455 18.68 17.48 7.80
C ASP A 455 19.21 16.84 9.09
N ALA A 456 20.50 16.58 9.12
CA ALA A 456 21.22 16.17 10.32
C ALA A 456 21.55 17.43 11.12
N SER A 457 20.91 17.59 12.28
CA SER A 457 21.34 18.59 13.28
C SER A 457 21.75 17.91 14.59
N PRO A 458 22.73 18.49 15.30
CA PRO A 458 23.61 17.77 16.20
C PRO A 458 23.04 17.65 17.62
N GLY A 459 23.58 16.65 18.33
CA GLY A 459 23.11 16.17 19.62
C GLY A 459 23.10 17.21 20.74
N ILE A 460 22.08 17.08 21.59
CA ILE A 460 22.01 17.73 22.90
C ILE A 460 22.60 16.75 23.93
N THR A 461 23.74 17.14 24.50
CA THR A 461 24.34 16.53 25.69
C THR A 461 23.43 16.72 26.90
N ALA A 462 23.16 15.62 27.60
CA ALA A 462 22.46 15.59 28.87
C ALA A 462 23.35 16.11 30.01
N SER A 463 22.85 17.07 30.78
CA SER A 463 23.42 17.48 32.05
C SER A 463 23.01 16.51 33.16
N ASN A 464 24.01 15.91 33.82
CA ASN A 464 23.85 15.16 35.05
C ASN A 464 23.48 16.11 36.21
N ALA A 465 22.55 15.67 37.05
CA ALA A 465 22.31 16.23 38.36
C ALA A 465 22.16 15.13 39.42
N LEU A 466 22.95 15.33 40.49
CA LEU A 466 22.76 14.94 41.90
C LEU A 466 23.47 13.68 42.46
N ARG A 467 24.36 14.03 43.40
CA ARG A 467 24.99 13.31 44.52
C ARG A 467 26.21 12.45 44.25
#